data_AF-A0A1W9UB50-F1
#
_entry.id   AF-A0A1W9UB50-F1
#
_cell.length_a   1.000
_cell.length_b   1.000
_cell.length_c   1.000
_cell.angle_alpha   90.00
_cell.angle_beta   90.00
_cell.angle_gamma   90.00
#
_symmetry.space_group_name_H-M   'P 1'
#
loop_
_entity.id
_entity.type
_entity.pdbx_description
1 polymer ?
#
loop_
_entity_poly.entity_id
_entity_poly.type
_entity_poly.pdbx_seq_one_letter_code
_entity_poly.pdbx_strand_id
1 'polypeptide(L)'
;PAGQDESETEGIVVQGYIGTPSLHRSRADQITFFVNGRWVQSRILTHALRQAYHTLLPVGRSPLAVLNVKLDPASVDVNVHPAKSEVKFHQPNVVFRAVQKVARRTLIDQSPIPRIEGQAAGQDEAWQRRQALRGAGATQLAIEAQRTAPVEGIEGQAGLLSTPPRRLPPLRVLGQVAQTYIIAEGPEGLYLLDQHAAHERVLYEQISAQRVAAQVHSQTLLEPLTLELPPELVTVMETHQGLLAELGFQVEPFGGQTFLLRAVPVFLTRSQIDLRQAMLNVLEEALSGQQPLARAKEEQIIAGVCKQAAIKAGQTLSGTEMRELVRQLEATTMPRTCPHGRPTMIHLSRMQLEREFGRR
;
A
#
# COMPACT_ATOMS: atom_id res chain seq x y z
N PRO A 1 15.79 -20.85 1.99
CA PRO A 1 16.70 -19.97 1.22
C PRO A 1 15.99 -19.41 -0.01
N ALA A 2 15.60 -18.15 0.04
CA ALA A 2 14.93 -17.45 -1.05
C ALA A 2 15.99 -16.57 -1.76
N GLY A 3 15.95 -16.54 -3.09
CA GLY A 3 17.08 -16.61 -4.02
C GLY A 3 18.06 -15.44 -4.12
N GLN A 4 19.12 -15.69 -4.91
CA GLN A 4 20.13 -14.71 -5.32
C GLN A 4 19.53 -13.76 -6.38
N ASP A 5 19.31 -12.50 -6.02
CA ASP A 5 19.04 -11.45 -7.01
C ASP A 5 20.23 -10.49 -7.08
N GLU A 6 20.76 -10.30 -8.29
CA GLU A 6 21.70 -9.23 -8.62
C GLU A 6 20.91 -8.07 -9.25
N SER A 7 20.84 -6.92 -8.58
CA SER A 7 20.25 -5.71 -9.17
C SER A 7 21.21 -4.55 -9.02
N GLU A 8 21.63 -3.99 -10.14
CA GLU A 8 22.32 -2.70 -10.21
C GLU A 8 21.29 -1.57 -10.08
N THR A 9 21.48 -0.68 -9.11
CA THR A 9 20.79 0.61 -9.04
C THR A 9 21.83 1.66 -8.69
N GLU A 10 22.06 2.63 -9.58
CA GLU A 10 22.94 3.78 -9.32
C GLU A 10 24.39 3.37 -8.91
N GLY A 11 24.96 2.35 -9.55
CA GLY A 11 26.32 1.86 -9.26
C GLY A 11 26.45 1.05 -7.96
N ILE A 12 25.34 0.77 -7.29
CA ILE A 12 25.27 -0.07 -6.09
C ILE A 12 24.66 -1.42 -6.47
N VAL A 13 25.35 -2.49 -6.07
CA VAL A 13 24.89 -3.87 -6.26
C VAL A 13 24.57 -4.45 -4.90
N VAL A 14 23.30 -4.82 -4.68
CA VAL A 14 22.85 -5.49 -3.46
C VAL A 14 22.58 -6.96 -3.81
N GLN A 15 23.21 -7.87 -3.07
CA GLN A 15 23.09 -9.33 -3.25
C GLN A 15 22.97 -10.01 -1.90
N GLY A 16 22.27 -11.13 -1.80
CA GLY A 16 22.25 -11.91 -0.56
C GLY A 16 20.98 -12.72 -0.40
N TYR A 17 20.67 -13.06 0.84
CA TYR A 17 19.52 -13.87 1.22
C TYR A 17 18.65 -13.13 2.23
N ILE A 18 17.36 -13.13 1.99
CA ILE A 18 16.36 -12.58 2.90
C ILE A 18 15.34 -13.66 3.26
N GLY A 19 14.90 -13.69 4.51
CA GLY A 19 13.92 -14.67 5.00
C GLY A 19 12.51 -14.34 4.54
N THR A 20 11.67 -15.33 4.31
CA THR A 20 10.25 -15.07 4.03
C THR A 20 9.57 -14.42 5.26
N PRO A 21 8.46 -13.68 5.10
CA PRO A 21 7.73 -13.11 6.24
C PRO A 21 7.27 -14.14 7.29
N SER A 22 7.07 -15.40 6.88
CA SER A 22 6.78 -16.54 7.77
C SER A 22 7.98 -16.95 8.64
N LEU A 23 9.21 -16.64 8.22
CA LEU A 23 10.43 -16.94 8.93
C LEU A 23 10.92 -15.69 9.66
N HIS A 24 10.48 -15.54 10.91
CA HIS A 24 10.78 -14.40 11.76
C HIS A 24 11.25 -14.80 13.17
N ARG A 25 11.94 -13.88 13.87
CA ARG A 25 12.44 -14.06 15.24
C ARG A 25 12.06 -12.90 16.15
N SER A 26 12.19 -13.11 17.46
CA SER A 26 11.87 -12.09 18.48
C SER A 26 12.99 -11.08 18.69
N ARG A 27 14.21 -11.34 18.20
CA ARG A 27 15.38 -10.45 18.30
C ARG A 27 15.94 -10.11 16.93
N ALA A 28 16.63 -8.97 16.83
CA ALA A 28 17.19 -8.40 15.60
C ALA A 28 18.63 -8.85 15.31
N ASP A 29 19.11 -9.84 16.06
CA ASP A 29 20.47 -10.38 16.06
C ASP A 29 20.82 -11.18 14.80
N GLN A 30 19.84 -11.51 13.96
CA GLN A 30 20.03 -12.29 12.73
C GLN A 30 19.93 -11.45 11.44
N ILE A 31 20.18 -10.14 11.55
CA ILE A 31 20.36 -9.26 10.40
C ILE A 31 21.86 -8.97 10.27
N THR A 32 22.47 -9.49 9.20
CA THR A 32 23.89 -9.36 8.93
C THR A 32 24.10 -8.62 7.62
N PHE A 33 24.88 -7.55 7.65
CA PHE A 33 25.28 -6.80 6.46
C PHE A 33 26.77 -6.95 6.18
N PHE A 34 27.10 -7.09 4.91
CA PHE A 34 28.44 -6.97 4.38
C PHE A 34 28.49 -5.76 3.44
N VAL A 35 29.56 -4.97 3.51
CA VAL A 35 29.83 -3.88 2.57
C VAL A 35 31.20 -4.12 1.96
N ASN A 36 31.27 -4.26 0.63
CA ASN A 36 32.51 -4.60 -0.09
C ASN A 36 33.25 -5.81 0.54
N GLY A 37 32.49 -6.82 1.00
CA GLY A 37 33.03 -8.04 1.60
C GLY A 37 33.42 -7.95 3.08
N ARG A 38 33.28 -6.78 3.73
CA ARG A 38 33.51 -6.62 5.17
C ARG A 38 32.22 -6.67 5.94
N TRP A 39 32.19 -7.36 7.07
CA TRP A 39 31.05 -7.35 7.98
C TRP A 39 30.89 -5.97 8.62
N VAL A 40 29.66 -5.44 8.63
CA VAL A 40 29.37 -4.11 9.17
C VAL A 40 28.10 -4.07 10.01
N GLN A 41 28.08 -3.18 10.98
CA GLN A 41 26.90 -2.75 11.70
C GLN A 41 26.47 -1.37 11.18
N SER A 42 25.26 -1.31 10.61
CA SER A 42 24.70 -0.05 10.11
C SER A 42 23.22 0.05 10.46
N ARG A 43 22.87 1.12 11.19
CA ARG A 43 21.48 1.45 11.52
C ARG A 43 20.66 1.77 10.27
N ILE A 44 21.28 2.42 9.28
CA ILE A 44 20.63 2.80 8.02
C ILE A 44 20.21 1.56 7.24
N LEU A 45 21.12 0.60 7.05
CA LEU A 45 20.82 -0.64 6.33
C LEU A 45 19.77 -1.47 7.07
N THR A 46 19.89 -1.57 8.40
CA THR A 46 18.92 -2.27 9.24
C THR A 46 17.53 -1.65 9.14
N HIS A 47 17.45 -0.32 9.12
CA HIS A 47 16.20 0.40 8.93
C HIS A 47 15.62 0.19 7.53
N ALA A 48 16.44 0.25 6.48
CA ALA A 48 16.04 0.00 5.09
C ALA A 48 15.37 -1.36 4.92
N LEU A 49 16.02 -2.39 5.48
CA LEU A 49 15.49 -3.75 5.47
C LEU A 49 14.20 -3.85 6.29
N ARG A 50 14.16 -3.32 7.51
CA ARG A 50 12.94 -3.33 8.34
C ARG A 50 11.77 -2.63 7.66
N GLN A 51 12.03 -1.54 6.95
CA GLN A 51 11.01 -0.82 6.20
C GLN A 51 10.53 -1.63 4.99
N ALA A 52 11.40 -2.43 4.35
CA ALA A 52 10.98 -3.36 3.29
C ALA A 52 10.07 -4.48 3.83
N TYR A 53 10.28 -4.92 5.08
CA TYR A 53 9.43 -5.88 5.79
C TYR A 53 8.25 -5.24 6.55
N HIS A 54 8.15 -3.92 6.55
CA HIS A 54 7.11 -3.22 7.28
C HIS A 54 5.76 -3.71 6.77
N THR A 55 4.86 -4.06 7.70
CA THR A 55 3.55 -4.71 7.48
C THR A 55 3.55 -6.18 7.09
N LEU A 56 4.69 -6.78 6.80
CA LEU A 56 4.81 -8.22 6.54
C LEU A 56 5.13 -9.02 7.81
N LEU A 57 5.60 -8.35 8.86
CA LEU A 57 5.97 -8.99 10.13
C LEU A 57 5.04 -8.58 11.28
N PRO A 58 4.63 -9.53 12.15
CA PRO A 58 3.99 -9.24 13.42
C PRO A 58 4.78 -8.25 14.29
N VAL A 59 4.05 -7.50 15.12
CA VAL A 59 4.64 -6.52 16.04
C VAL A 59 5.66 -7.20 16.97
N GLY A 60 6.83 -6.56 17.13
CA GLY A 60 7.93 -7.09 17.95
C GLY A 60 8.75 -8.21 17.31
N ARG A 61 8.53 -8.52 16.03
CA ARG A 61 9.32 -9.51 15.28
C ARG A 61 10.33 -8.85 14.35
N SER A 62 11.41 -9.57 14.06
CA SER A 62 12.51 -9.14 13.19
C SER A 62 12.73 -10.16 12.07
N PRO A 63 13.05 -9.70 10.84
CA PRO A 63 13.39 -10.60 9.74
C PRO A 63 14.77 -11.23 9.94
N LEU A 64 15.03 -12.32 9.23
CA LEU A 64 16.37 -12.87 9.03
C LEU A 64 16.90 -12.38 7.68
N ALA A 65 18.12 -11.88 7.64
CA ALA A 65 18.75 -11.49 6.39
C ALA A 65 20.27 -11.52 6.45
N VAL A 66 20.88 -11.90 5.34
CA VAL A 66 22.32 -11.77 5.09
C VAL A 66 22.47 -11.06 3.76
N LEU A 67 22.87 -9.78 3.79
CA LEU A 67 22.93 -8.93 2.61
C LEU A 67 24.33 -8.37 2.42
N ASN A 68 24.85 -8.46 1.20
CA ASN A 68 26.10 -7.87 0.74
C ASN A 68 25.80 -6.68 -0.19
N VAL A 69 26.34 -5.52 0.15
CA VAL A 69 26.22 -4.28 -0.61
C VAL A 69 27.58 -3.95 -1.20
N LYS A 70 27.70 -4.02 -2.52
CA LYS A 70 28.89 -3.58 -3.27
C LYS A 70 28.66 -2.18 -3.82
N LEU A 71 29.62 -1.31 -3.60
CA LEU A 71 29.62 0.07 -4.09
C LEU A 71 31.05 0.59 -4.19
N ASP A 72 31.24 1.69 -4.91
CA ASP A 72 32.56 2.32 -5.08
C ASP A 72 33.24 2.54 -3.70
N PRO A 73 34.46 2.02 -3.46
CA PRO A 73 35.21 2.24 -2.22
C PRO A 73 35.35 3.71 -1.84
N ALA A 74 35.34 4.65 -2.79
CA ALA A 74 35.40 6.09 -2.52
C ALA A 74 34.11 6.64 -1.88
N SER A 75 32.99 5.93 -2.01
CA SER A 75 31.67 6.32 -1.49
C SER A 75 31.37 5.81 -0.07
N VAL A 76 32.33 5.09 0.54
CA VAL A 76 32.20 4.43 1.84
C VAL A 76 33.40 4.74 2.71
N ASP A 77 33.18 5.40 3.84
CA ASP A 77 34.19 5.57 4.86
C ASP A 77 34.03 4.49 5.94
N VAL A 78 34.98 3.55 5.95
CA VAL A 78 35.01 2.40 6.86
C VAL A 78 35.76 2.73 8.17
N ASN A 79 36.23 3.97 8.36
CA ASN A 79 37.17 4.31 9.42
C ASN A 79 36.60 5.33 10.44
N VAL A 80 35.65 4.90 11.29
CA VAL A 80 34.97 5.82 12.25
C VAL A 80 35.29 5.58 13.74
N HIS A 81 35.69 4.39 14.24
CA HIS A 81 36.23 4.20 15.61
C HIS A 81 36.80 2.75 15.84
N PRO A 82 37.49 2.42 16.97
CA PRO A 82 38.46 1.32 17.10
C PRO A 82 37.88 -0.11 17.12
N ALA A 83 36.56 -0.28 17.17
CA ALA A 83 35.90 -1.54 16.84
C ALA A 83 35.53 -1.49 15.35
N LYS A 84 36.35 -2.11 14.50
CA LYS A 84 36.38 -2.00 13.02
C LYS A 84 35.13 -2.51 12.27
N SER A 85 33.92 -2.24 12.78
CA SER A 85 32.64 -2.77 12.29
C SER A 85 31.60 -1.70 11.94
N GLU A 86 31.81 -0.42 12.24
CA GLU A 86 30.87 0.65 11.87
C GLU A 86 31.30 1.33 10.56
N VAL A 87 30.33 1.64 9.70
CA VAL A 87 30.57 2.22 8.37
C VAL A 87 29.69 3.45 8.14
N LYS A 88 30.30 4.51 7.58
CA LYS A 88 29.62 5.74 7.19
C LYS A 88 29.56 5.84 5.66
N PHE A 89 28.35 5.96 5.13
CA PHE A 89 28.13 6.14 3.70
C PHE A 89 28.21 7.62 3.33
N HIS A 90 28.90 7.96 2.25
CA HIS A 90 28.92 9.32 1.71
C HIS A 90 27.52 9.73 1.19
N GLN A 91 26.80 8.76 0.61
CA GLN A 91 25.42 8.91 0.14
C GLN A 91 24.48 7.89 0.81
N PRO A 92 24.11 8.10 2.09
CA PRO A 92 23.31 7.14 2.85
C PRO A 92 21.94 6.87 2.22
N ASN A 93 21.36 7.86 1.55
CA ASN A 93 20.04 7.77 0.92
C ASN A 93 20.02 6.83 -0.29
N VAL A 94 21.09 6.83 -1.09
CA VAL A 94 21.20 5.99 -2.29
C VAL A 94 21.33 4.52 -1.89
N VAL A 95 22.21 4.26 -0.91
CA VAL A 95 22.40 2.93 -0.32
C VAL A 95 21.12 2.40 0.31
N PHE A 96 20.42 3.25 1.07
CA PHE A 96 19.14 2.91 1.69
C PHE A 96 18.10 2.47 0.65
N ARG A 97 17.92 3.25 -0.42
CA ARG A 97 16.96 2.95 -1.49
C ARG A 97 17.33 1.69 -2.24
N ALA A 98 18.60 1.48 -2.55
CA ALA A 98 19.06 0.27 -3.22
C ALA A 98 18.68 -0.97 -2.39
N VAL A 99 18.99 -0.97 -1.10
CA VAL A 99 18.66 -2.10 -0.20
C VAL A 99 17.16 -2.27 -0.02
N GLN A 100 16.41 -1.19 0.21
CA GLN A 100 14.96 -1.26 0.38
C GLN A 100 14.27 -1.75 -0.90
N LYS A 101 14.66 -1.22 -2.07
CA LYS A 101 14.07 -1.57 -3.36
C LYS A 101 14.34 -3.03 -3.70
N VAL A 102 15.58 -3.51 -3.53
CA VAL A 102 15.93 -4.91 -3.75
C VAL A 102 15.19 -5.81 -2.78
N ALA A 103 15.25 -5.51 -1.47
CA ALA A 103 14.54 -6.31 -0.47
C ALA A 103 13.02 -6.33 -0.71
N ARG A 104 12.40 -5.20 -1.02
CA ARG A 104 10.94 -5.12 -1.28
C ARG A 104 10.56 -5.83 -2.58
N ARG A 105 11.37 -5.67 -3.63
CA ARG A 105 11.17 -6.37 -4.89
C ARG A 105 11.27 -7.87 -4.69
N THR A 106 12.35 -8.37 -4.08
CA THR A 106 12.52 -9.79 -3.76
C THR A 106 11.42 -10.29 -2.82
N LEU A 107 10.95 -9.49 -1.85
CA LEU A 107 9.83 -9.86 -1.00
C LEU A 107 8.49 -9.90 -1.72
N ILE A 108 8.31 -9.16 -2.81
CA ILE A 108 7.10 -9.19 -3.64
C ILE A 108 7.20 -10.32 -4.68
N ASP A 109 8.34 -10.43 -5.35
CA ASP A 109 8.64 -11.41 -6.40
C ASP A 109 8.74 -12.83 -5.81
N GLN A 110 9.32 -12.95 -4.62
CA GLN A 110 9.41 -14.19 -3.86
C GLN A 110 8.42 -14.25 -2.69
N SER A 111 7.48 -13.29 -2.56
CA SER A 111 6.34 -13.45 -1.65
C SER A 111 5.56 -14.65 -2.13
N PRO A 112 5.57 -15.77 -1.39
CA PRO A 112 4.57 -16.77 -1.61
C PRO A 112 3.33 -16.20 -0.91
N ILE A 113 2.30 -15.82 -1.68
CA ILE A 113 1.03 -16.49 -1.38
C ILE A 113 1.42 -17.96 -1.35
N PRO A 114 1.25 -18.71 -0.25
CA PRO A 114 1.77 -20.06 -0.16
C PRO A 114 1.25 -20.88 -1.34
N ARG A 115 2.11 -21.06 -2.36
CA ARG A 115 1.90 -22.01 -3.43
C ARG A 115 2.56 -23.29 -2.94
N ILE A 116 1.74 -24.12 -2.32
CA ILE A 116 2.07 -25.53 -2.11
C ILE A 116 1.65 -26.22 -3.41
N GLU A 117 2.58 -26.93 -4.02
CA GLU A 117 2.33 -27.77 -5.19
C GLU A 117 1.24 -28.79 -4.83
N GLY A 118 0.07 -28.62 -5.45
CA GLY A 118 -1.06 -29.53 -5.35
C GLY A 118 -1.87 -29.37 -6.61
N GLN A 119 -1.88 -30.42 -7.43
CA GLN A 119 -2.50 -30.48 -8.75
C GLN A 119 -3.94 -29.95 -8.71
N ALA A 120 -4.20 -28.84 -9.40
CA ALA A 120 -5.53 -28.30 -9.60
C ALA A 120 -6.01 -28.67 -11.00
N ALA A 121 -6.91 -29.65 -11.08
CA ALA A 121 -7.78 -29.82 -12.23
C ALA A 121 -9.23 -29.86 -11.73
N GLY A 122 -10.03 -28.88 -12.18
CA GLY A 122 -11.48 -28.98 -12.26
C GLY A 122 -12.29 -28.44 -11.08
N GLN A 123 -12.37 -27.11 -10.89
CA GLN A 123 -13.38 -26.51 -9.99
C GLN A 123 -13.98 -25.17 -10.47
N ASP A 124 -13.82 -24.80 -11.74
CA ASP A 124 -14.36 -23.53 -12.29
C ASP A 124 -15.90 -23.50 -12.41
N GLU A 125 -16.57 -24.65 -12.54
CA GLU A 125 -18.04 -24.69 -12.74
C GLU A 125 -18.85 -24.30 -11.49
N ALA A 126 -18.36 -24.59 -10.28
CA ALA A 126 -19.10 -24.34 -9.05
C ALA A 126 -19.16 -22.85 -8.67
N TRP A 127 -18.21 -22.06 -9.18
CA TRP A 127 -18.20 -20.61 -9.00
C TRP A 127 -19.14 -19.93 -10.00
N GLN A 128 -19.11 -20.36 -11.27
CA GLN A 128 -20.02 -19.84 -12.32
C GLN A 128 -21.50 -20.09 -12.00
N ARG A 129 -21.86 -21.28 -11.46
CA ARG A 129 -23.25 -21.57 -11.03
C ARG A 129 -23.74 -20.64 -9.91
N ARG A 130 -22.88 -20.29 -8.96
CA ARG A 130 -23.24 -19.36 -7.86
C ARG A 130 -23.36 -17.90 -8.32
N GLN A 131 -22.64 -17.53 -9.38
CA GLN A 131 -22.76 -16.24 -10.03
C GLN A 131 -24.08 -16.11 -10.81
N ALA A 132 -24.47 -17.15 -11.56
CA ALA A 132 -25.74 -17.19 -12.31
C ALA A 132 -26.98 -17.05 -11.41
N LEU A 133 -26.92 -17.65 -10.21
CA LEU A 133 -27.98 -17.55 -9.19
C LEU A 133 -28.17 -16.11 -8.64
N ARG A 134 -27.23 -15.18 -8.87
CA ARG A 134 -27.36 -13.77 -8.48
C ARG A 134 -27.94 -12.86 -9.57
N GLY A 135 -28.04 -13.34 -10.82
CA GLY A 135 -28.72 -12.61 -11.90
C GLY A 135 -30.24 -12.82 -11.92
N ALA A 136 -30.74 -13.90 -11.32
CA ALA A 136 -32.13 -14.33 -11.40
C ALA A 136 -33.03 -13.71 -10.30
N GLY A 137 -32.82 -12.43 -10.00
CA GLY A 137 -33.67 -11.62 -9.13
C GLY A 137 -34.67 -10.75 -9.89
N ALA A 138 -35.08 -11.15 -11.10
CA ALA A 138 -36.19 -10.54 -11.84
C ALA A 138 -36.77 -11.58 -12.83
N THR A 139 -37.91 -12.15 -12.45
CA THR A 139 -39.00 -12.79 -13.23
C THR A 139 -38.76 -13.49 -14.59
N GLN A 140 -39.35 -14.70 -14.65
CA GLN A 140 -39.98 -15.40 -15.79
C GLN A 140 -39.15 -16.35 -16.68
N LEU A 141 -39.31 -17.66 -16.39
CA LEU A 141 -39.62 -18.79 -17.27
C LEU A 141 -39.28 -18.69 -18.77
N ALA A 142 -38.33 -19.53 -19.25
CA ALA A 142 -38.43 -20.37 -20.45
C ALA A 142 -37.17 -21.26 -20.57
N ILE A 143 -37.30 -22.58 -20.34
CA ILE A 143 -37.31 -23.66 -21.35
C ILE A 143 -35.90 -24.07 -21.86
N GLU A 144 -35.51 -25.27 -21.43
CA GLU A 144 -34.79 -26.33 -22.15
C GLU A 144 -34.02 -25.98 -23.43
N ALA A 145 -32.72 -26.31 -23.41
CA ALA A 145 -32.11 -27.08 -24.49
C ALA A 145 -30.83 -27.78 -24.00
N GLN A 146 -30.98 -29.06 -23.64
CA GLN A 146 -29.89 -30.03 -23.71
C GLN A 146 -29.38 -30.12 -25.15
N ARG A 147 -28.06 -30.12 -25.33
CA ARG A 147 -27.42 -30.80 -26.47
C ARG A 147 -25.97 -31.20 -26.16
N THR A 148 -25.85 -32.51 -26.00
CA THR A 148 -24.73 -33.45 -26.15
C THR A 148 -23.40 -32.98 -26.76
N ALA A 149 -22.30 -33.49 -26.17
CA ALA A 149 -20.88 -33.37 -26.52
C ALA A 149 -20.50 -33.96 -27.91
N PRO A 150 -19.24 -33.80 -28.37
CA PRO A 150 -18.16 -34.72 -27.92
C PRO A 150 -16.80 -34.06 -27.60
N VAL A 151 -16.00 -34.85 -26.87
CA VAL A 151 -14.62 -34.61 -26.42
C VAL A 151 -13.64 -35.03 -27.51
N GLU A 152 -12.73 -34.14 -27.93
CA GLU A 152 -11.49 -34.51 -28.62
C GLU A 152 -10.35 -33.51 -28.29
N GLY A 153 -9.16 -34.04 -27.99
CA GLY A 153 -7.87 -33.40 -28.28
C GLY A 153 -7.20 -32.61 -27.15
N ILE A 154 -6.43 -33.30 -26.30
CA ILE A 154 -5.32 -32.70 -25.55
C ILE A 154 -4.09 -32.77 -26.44
N GLU A 155 -3.48 -31.62 -26.77
CA GLU A 155 -2.02 -31.44 -26.89
C GLU A 155 -1.68 -30.00 -27.31
N GLY A 156 -0.71 -29.38 -26.64
CA GLY A 156 -0.08 -28.14 -27.11
C GLY A 156 0.12 -27.06 -26.06
N GLN A 157 1.12 -27.24 -25.21
CA GLN A 157 1.55 -26.30 -24.18
C GLN A 157 2.04 -24.98 -24.79
N ALA A 158 1.47 -23.87 -24.32
CA ALA A 158 2.15 -22.58 -24.23
C ALA A 158 1.76 -21.96 -22.89
N GLY A 159 2.58 -22.25 -21.87
CA GLY A 159 2.50 -21.60 -20.57
C GLY A 159 2.83 -20.12 -20.72
N LEU A 160 1.81 -19.33 -21.06
CA LEU A 160 1.85 -17.89 -20.86
C LEU A 160 1.96 -17.66 -19.36
N LEU A 161 3.14 -17.22 -18.95
CA LEU A 161 3.41 -16.64 -17.64
C LEU A 161 2.32 -15.60 -17.33
N SER A 162 1.27 -16.02 -16.62
CA SER A 162 0.28 -15.08 -16.12
C SER A 162 0.94 -14.34 -14.96
N THR A 163 1.43 -13.13 -15.23
CA THR A 163 1.61 -12.10 -14.20
C THR A 163 0.36 -12.11 -13.31
N PRO A 164 0.49 -12.11 -11.96
CA PRO A 164 -0.68 -12.04 -11.10
C PRO A 164 -1.51 -10.82 -11.54
N PRO A 165 -2.85 -10.95 -11.67
CA PRO A 165 -3.65 -9.85 -12.16
C PRO A 165 -3.40 -8.62 -11.28
N ARG A 166 -3.05 -7.50 -11.93
CA ARG A 166 -2.87 -6.19 -11.27
C ARG A 166 -4.13 -5.71 -10.54
N ARG A 167 -5.28 -6.33 -10.82
CA ARG A 167 -6.60 -6.01 -10.28
C ARG A 167 -7.09 -7.11 -9.34
N LEU A 168 -7.87 -6.72 -8.34
CA LEU A 168 -8.53 -7.68 -7.46
C LEU A 168 -9.58 -8.47 -8.24
N PRO A 169 -9.82 -9.75 -7.90
CA PRO A 169 -11.01 -10.44 -8.36
C PRO A 169 -12.27 -9.80 -7.75
N PRO A 170 -13.46 -9.99 -8.33
CA PRO A 170 -14.70 -9.51 -7.73
C PRO A 170 -14.91 -10.16 -6.35
N LEU A 171 -15.10 -9.32 -5.34
CA LEU A 171 -15.24 -9.73 -3.95
C LEU A 171 -16.70 -9.62 -3.48
N ARG A 172 -17.17 -10.65 -2.79
CA ARG A 172 -18.47 -10.67 -2.12
C ARG A 172 -18.29 -10.26 -0.67
N VAL A 173 -18.76 -9.08 -0.31
CA VAL A 173 -18.83 -8.63 1.09
C VAL A 173 -19.69 -9.59 1.92
N LEU A 174 -19.13 -10.06 3.04
CA LEU A 174 -19.80 -10.91 4.03
C LEU A 174 -20.25 -10.10 5.26
N GLY A 175 -19.43 -9.14 5.70
CA GLY A 175 -19.76 -8.31 6.86
C GLY A 175 -18.59 -7.49 7.36
N GLN A 176 -18.77 -6.86 8.52
CA GLN A 176 -17.76 -6.05 9.20
C GLN A 176 -17.35 -6.71 10.52
N VAL A 177 -16.08 -6.60 10.89
CA VAL A 177 -15.54 -7.05 12.18
C VAL A 177 -14.83 -5.91 12.88
N ALA A 178 -15.05 -5.79 14.19
CA ALA A 178 -14.44 -4.80 15.07
C ALA A 178 -14.56 -3.35 14.56
N GLN A 179 -15.61 -3.05 13.78
CA GLN A 179 -15.86 -1.74 13.17
C GLN A 179 -14.67 -1.15 12.39
N THR A 180 -13.77 -2.03 11.95
CA THR A 180 -12.47 -1.65 11.36
C THR A 180 -12.17 -2.46 10.10
N TYR A 181 -12.63 -3.72 10.07
CA TYR A 181 -12.31 -4.63 8.99
C TYR A 181 -13.55 -5.07 8.24
N ILE A 182 -13.47 -5.10 6.92
CA ILE A 182 -14.49 -5.70 6.04
C ILE A 182 -14.03 -7.10 5.69
N ILE A 183 -14.90 -8.09 5.87
CA ILE A 183 -14.68 -9.47 5.42
C ILE A 183 -15.36 -9.64 4.07
N ALA A 184 -14.62 -10.18 3.11
CA ALA A 184 -15.14 -10.53 1.80
C ALA A 184 -14.67 -11.92 1.34
N GLU A 185 -15.48 -12.57 0.51
CA GLU A 185 -15.20 -13.85 -0.15
C GLU A 185 -14.86 -13.57 -1.62
N GLY A 186 -13.76 -14.13 -2.12
CA GLY A 186 -13.40 -14.10 -3.54
C GLY A 186 -13.09 -15.52 -4.07
N PRO A 187 -12.79 -15.66 -5.37
CA PRO A 187 -12.51 -16.96 -5.98
C PRO A 187 -11.29 -17.66 -5.35
N GLU A 188 -10.33 -16.89 -4.85
CA GLU A 188 -9.10 -17.44 -4.25
C GLU A 188 -9.22 -17.69 -2.73
N GLY A 189 -10.32 -17.32 -2.07
CA GLY A 189 -10.51 -17.52 -0.62
C GLY A 189 -11.12 -16.31 0.09
N LEU A 190 -10.73 -16.13 1.36
CA LEU A 190 -11.21 -15.06 2.24
C LEU A 190 -10.29 -13.83 2.17
N TYR A 191 -10.89 -12.65 2.13
CA TYR A 191 -10.20 -11.37 2.14
C TYR A 191 -10.63 -10.59 3.38
N LEU A 192 -9.66 -10.11 4.14
CA LEU A 192 -9.85 -9.21 5.28
C LEU A 192 -9.29 -7.84 4.90
N LEU A 193 -10.17 -6.86 4.74
CA LEU A 193 -9.80 -5.52 4.28
C LEU A 193 -9.82 -4.54 5.45
N ASP A 194 -8.79 -3.72 5.57
CA ASP A 194 -8.77 -2.56 6.46
C ASP A 194 -9.61 -1.45 5.81
N GLN A 195 -10.76 -1.11 6.41
CA GLN A 195 -11.70 -0.16 5.82
C GLN A 195 -11.10 1.25 5.68
N HIS A 196 -10.24 1.64 6.61
CA HIS A 196 -9.62 2.96 6.62
C HIS A 196 -8.56 3.04 5.52
N ALA A 197 -7.63 2.08 5.50
CA ALA A 197 -6.57 2.03 4.49
C ALA A 197 -7.13 1.83 3.07
N ALA A 198 -8.20 1.05 2.92
CA ALA A 198 -8.92 0.90 1.65
C ALA A 198 -9.52 2.23 1.18
N HIS A 199 -10.20 2.96 2.08
CA HIS A 199 -10.82 4.23 1.71
C HIS A 199 -9.78 5.30 1.39
N GLU A 200 -8.65 5.36 2.12
CA GLU A 200 -7.53 6.23 1.76
C GLU A 200 -7.02 5.99 0.34
N ARG A 201 -6.84 4.72 -0.07
CA ARG A 201 -6.41 4.37 -1.44
C ARG A 201 -7.41 4.83 -2.48
N VAL A 202 -8.70 4.55 -2.25
CA VAL A 202 -9.77 4.96 -3.16
C VAL A 202 -9.79 6.48 -3.35
N LEU A 203 -9.79 7.23 -2.25
CA LEU A 203 -9.80 8.70 -2.30
C LEU A 203 -8.56 9.24 -3.00
N TYR A 204 -7.38 8.69 -2.70
CA TYR A 204 -6.14 9.13 -3.33
C TYR A 204 -6.17 8.99 -4.85
N GLU A 205 -6.61 7.85 -5.37
CA GLU A 205 -6.68 7.65 -6.82
C GLU A 205 -7.77 8.49 -7.48
N GLN A 206 -8.92 8.66 -6.83
CA GLN A 206 -9.99 9.55 -7.33
C GLN A 206 -9.53 11.00 -7.39
N ILE A 207 -8.94 11.53 -6.32
CA ILE A 207 -8.43 12.90 -6.24
C ILE A 207 -7.29 13.11 -7.24
N SER A 208 -6.37 12.14 -7.34
CA SER A 208 -5.27 12.21 -8.32
C SER A 208 -5.80 12.26 -9.76
N ALA A 209 -6.80 11.44 -10.08
CA ALA A 209 -7.44 11.45 -11.40
C ALA A 209 -8.19 12.76 -11.69
N GLN A 210 -8.97 13.26 -10.71
CA GLN A 210 -9.68 14.53 -10.83
C GLN A 210 -8.73 15.71 -10.97
N ARG A 211 -7.61 15.73 -10.24
CA ARG A 211 -6.56 16.75 -10.35
C ARG A 211 -5.97 16.79 -11.75
N VAL A 212 -5.57 15.63 -12.30
CA VAL A 212 -5.03 15.54 -13.67
C VAL A 212 -6.06 15.99 -14.72
N ALA A 213 -7.35 15.74 -14.48
CA ALA A 213 -8.44 16.19 -15.33
C ALA A 213 -8.87 17.66 -15.07
N ALA A 214 -8.29 18.36 -14.10
CA ALA A 214 -8.72 19.69 -13.62
C ALA A 214 -10.21 19.74 -13.21
N GLN A 215 -10.72 18.67 -12.59
CA GLN A 215 -12.12 18.48 -12.21
C GLN A 215 -12.34 18.40 -10.68
N VAL A 216 -11.40 18.88 -9.86
CA VAL A 216 -11.61 18.92 -8.42
C VAL A 216 -12.59 20.03 -8.07
N HIS A 217 -13.76 19.65 -7.55
CA HIS A 217 -14.80 20.60 -7.17
C HIS A 217 -14.57 21.13 -5.74
N SER A 218 -14.59 22.46 -5.61
CA SER A 218 -14.49 23.18 -4.34
C SER A 218 -15.86 23.66 -3.86
N GLN A 219 -16.08 23.63 -2.55
CA GLN A 219 -17.20 24.23 -1.85
C GLN A 219 -16.73 25.45 -1.07
N THR A 220 -17.33 26.60 -1.36
CA THR A 220 -17.11 27.85 -0.61
C THR A 220 -17.74 27.75 0.78
N LEU A 221 -17.02 28.22 1.79
CA LEU A 221 -17.49 28.34 3.16
C LEU A 221 -18.42 29.56 3.29
N LEU A 222 -19.46 29.45 4.12
CA LEU A 222 -20.38 30.57 4.40
C LEU A 222 -19.62 31.75 5.01
N GLU A 223 -18.69 31.45 5.91
CA GLU A 223 -17.78 32.41 6.53
C GLU A 223 -16.33 31.93 6.31
N PRO A 224 -15.42 32.80 5.85
CA PRO A 224 -14.02 32.44 5.73
C PRO A 224 -13.43 32.03 7.09
N LEU A 225 -12.73 30.90 7.11
CA LEU A 225 -12.09 30.39 8.31
C LEU A 225 -10.68 30.97 8.44
N THR A 226 -10.44 31.75 9.49
CA THR A 226 -9.11 32.28 9.82
C THR A 226 -8.19 31.19 10.33
N LEU A 227 -7.09 30.92 9.66
CA LEU A 227 -6.03 29.98 10.04
C LEU A 227 -4.82 30.76 10.58
N GLU A 228 -4.46 30.53 11.84
CA GLU A 228 -3.20 31.04 12.41
C GLU A 228 -2.18 29.91 12.38
N LEU A 229 -1.08 30.12 11.67
CA LEU A 229 -0.07 29.09 11.42
C LEU A 229 1.21 29.38 12.24
N PRO A 230 1.90 28.35 12.75
CA PRO A 230 3.27 28.48 13.23
C PRO A 230 4.22 28.91 12.08
N PRO A 231 5.34 29.61 12.38
CA PRO A 231 6.27 30.10 11.36
C PRO A 231 6.73 29.03 10.35
N GLU A 232 6.94 27.81 10.83
CA GLU A 232 7.39 26.67 10.03
C GLU A 232 6.33 26.24 8.99
N LEU A 233 5.05 26.34 9.33
CA LEU A 233 3.94 25.97 8.44
C LEU A 233 3.56 27.10 7.48
N VAL A 234 3.85 28.37 7.80
CA VAL A 234 3.69 29.49 6.87
C VAL A 234 4.46 29.22 5.58
N THR A 235 5.73 28.83 5.70
CA THR A 235 6.57 28.53 4.54
C THR A 235 6.00 27.37 3.70
N VAL A 236 5.47 26.33 4.36
CA VAL A 236 4.84 25.18 3.68
C VAL A 236 3.57 25.59 2.94
N MET A 237 2.73 26.40 3.59
CA MET A 237 1.49 26.94 3.00
C MET A 237 1.80 27.78 1.76
N GLU A 238 2.73 28.73 1.85
CA GLU A 238 3.13 29.59 0.72
C GLU A 238 3.74 28.77 -0.43
N THR A 239 4.63 27.82 -0.11
CA THR A 239 5.30 26.97 -1.11
C THR A 239 4.30 26.09 -1.88
N HIS A 240 3.26 25.59 -1.21
CA HIS A 240 2.34 24.60 -1.76
C HIS A 240 0.92 25.15 -2.01
N GLN A 241 0.72 26.46 -1.97
CA GLN A 241 -0.58 27.10 -2.19
C GLN A 241 -1.19 26.71 -3.55
N GLY A 242 -0.37 26.63 -4.60
CA GLY A 242 -0.82 26.21 -5.93
C GLY A 242 -1.36 24.77 -5.96
N LEU A 243 -0.67 23.84 -5.29
CA LEU A 243 -1.15 22.46 -5.17
C LEU A 243 -2.45 22.39 -4.36
N LEU A 244 -2.54 23.14 -3.26
CA LEU A 244 -3.77 23.22 -2.47
C LEU A 244 -4.93 23.75 -3.31
N ALA A 245 -4.69 24.73 -4.19
CA ALA A 245 -5.68 25.23 -5.14
C ALA A 245 -6.11 24.16 -6.16
N GLU A 246 -5.17 23.38 -6.71
CA GLU A 246 -5.49 22.23 -7.58
C GLU A 246 -6.32 21.15 -6.86
N LEU A 247 -6.17 21.05 -5.53
CA LEU A 247 -6.95 20.16 -4.67
C LEU A 247 -8.28 20.78 -4.22
N GLY A 248 -8.65 21.96 -4.72
CA GLY A 248 -9.93 22.62 -4.43
C GLY A 248 -9.96 23.45 -3.15
N PHE A 249 -8.80 23.72 -2.53
CA PHE A 249 -8.71 24.67 -1.42
C PHE A 249 -8.53 26.10 -1.94
N GLN A 250 -9.22 27.07 -1.34
CA GLN A 250 -8.97 28.49 -1.60
C GLN A 250 -8.47 29.13 -0.32
N VAL A 251 -7.16 29.39 -0.28
CA VAL A 251 -6.48 29.99 0.87
C VAL A 251 -5.85 31.31 0.42
N GLU A 252 -6.10 32.38 1.18
CA GLU A 252 -5.60 33.72 0.93
C GLU A 252 -4.76 34.22 2.12
N PRO A 253 -3.63 34.90 1.90
CA PRO A 253 -2.88 35.52 3.00
C PRO A 253 -3.68 36.68 3.63
N PHE A 254 -3.61 36.79 4.96
CA PHE A 254 -4.26 37.85 5.75
C PHE A 254 -3.27 38.57 6.68
N GLY A 255 -1.97 38.46 6.38
CA GLY A 255 -0.89 39.16 7.07
C GLY A 255 -0.15 38.29 8.07
N GLY A 256 1.18 38.44 8.09
CA GLY A 256 2.08 37.72 9.00
C GLY A 256 1.93 36.20 8.87
N GLN A 257 1.31 35.60 9.87
CA GLN A 257 1.16 34.14 10.00
C GLN A 257 -0.29 33.68 9.80
N THR A 258 -1.15 34.59 9.33
CA THR A 258 -2.59 34.39 9.26
C THR A 258 -3.04 34.25 7.82
N PHE A 259 -3.89 33.26 7.58
CA PHE A 259 -4.49 32.96 6.27
C PHE A 259 -6.00 32.81 6.39
N LEU A 260 -6.76 33.15 5.35
CA LEU A 260 -8.20 32.91 5.26
C LEU A 260 -8.45 31.71 4.35
N LEU A 261 -9.09 30.69 4.89
CA LEU A 261 -9.62 29.57 4.11
C LEU A 261 -11.06 29.91 3.66
N ARG A 262 -11.28 30.10 2.36
CA ARG A 262 -12.58 30.44 1.77
C ARG A 262 -13.31 29.25 1.18
N ALA A 263 -12.60 28.24 0.71
CA ALA A 263 -13.20 27.06 0.11
C ALA A 263 -12.35 25.82 0.39
N VAL A 264 -13.01 24.67 0.42
CA VAL A 264 -12.41 23.34 0.58
C VAL A 264 -12.99 22.39 -0.47
N PRO A 265 -12.32 21.31 -0.86
CA PRO A 265 -12.91 20.31 -1.73
C PRO A 265 -14.19 19.70 -1.13
N VAL A 266 -15.18 19.43 -1.99
CA VAL A 266 -16.54 18.97 -1.61
C VAL A 266 -16.55 17.70 -0.75
N PHE A 267 -15.55 16.82 -0.88
CA PHE A 267 -15.51 15.60 -0.07
C PHE A 267 -15.15 15.86 1.41
N LEU A 268 -14.53 17.00 1.74
CA LEU A 268 -14.23 17.36 3.14
C LEU A 268 -15.43 17.90 3.90
N THR A 269 -16.45 18.41 3.21
CA THR A 269 -17.63 19.02 3.86
C THR A 269 -18.71 18.00 4.22
N ARG A 270 -18.63 16.79 3.67
CA ARG A 270 -19.55 15.68 3.99
C ARG A 270 -19.29 15.04 5.34
N SER A 271 -18.15 15.36 5.95
CA SER A 271 -17.70 14.79 7.20
C SER A 271 -17.66 15.87 8.26
N GLN A 272 -17.96 15.51 9.52
CA GLN A 272 -17.94 16.40 10.68
C GLN A 272 -16.48 16.69 11.11
N ILE A 273 -15.68 17.20 10.17
CA ILE A 273 -14.25 17.45 10.33
C ILE A 273 -14.05 18.90 10.75
N ASP A 274 -13.21 19.12 11.75
CA ASP A 274 -12.66 20.45 12.01
C ASP A 274 -11.66 20.80 10.89
N LEU A 275 -12.09 21.69 9.99
CA LEU A 275 -11.31 22.10 8.82
C LEU A 275 -10.00 22.79 9.20
N ARG A 276 -9.95 23.49 10.35
CA ARG A 276 -8.72 24.13 10.84
C ARG A 276 -7.70 23.05 11.18
N GLN A 277 -8.10 22.08 12.00
CA GLN A 277 -7.22 20.98 12.39
C GLN A 277 -6.85 20.09 11.21
N ALA A 278 -7.77 19.85 10.28
CA ALA A 278 -7.49 19.11 9.06
C ALA A 278 -6.40 19.80 8.23
N MET A 279 -6.48 21.12 8.04
CA MET A 279 -5.46 21.87 7.30
C MET A 279 -4.11 21.84 8.03
N LEU A 280 -4.09 22.07 9.34
CA LEU A 280 -2.86 22.00 10.14
C LEU A 280 -2.19 20.63 10.00
N ASN A 281 -2.94 19.54 10.17
CA ASN A 281 -2.42 18.18 10.01
C ASN A 281 -1.82 17.94 8.61
N VAL A 282 -2.46 18.46 7.55
CA VAL A 282 -1.94 18.33 6.17
C VAL A 282 -0.60 19.07 6.02
N LEU A 283 -0.50 20.28 6.56
CA LEU A 283 0.73 21.07 6.51
C LEU A 283 1.85 20.45 7.36
N GLU A 284 1.53 19.94 8.55
CA GLU A 284 2.47 19.25 9.42
C GLU A 284 3.00 17.94 8.80
N GLU A 285 2.12 17.19 8.13
CA GLU A 285 2.50 15.97 7.40
C GLU A 285 3.44 16.30 6.23
N ALA A 286 3.20 17.42 5.54
CA ALA A 286 4.10 17.94 4.50
C ALA A 286 5.43 18.50 5.05
N LEU A 287 5.42 19.07 6.27
CA LEU A 287 6.62 19.59 6.94
C LEU A 287 7.51 18.45 7.45
N SER A 288 6.91 17.46 8.13
CA SER A 288 7.61 16.33 8.76
C SER A 288 8.19 15.32 7.76
N GLY A 289 7.84 15.44 6.48
CA GLY A 289 8.35 14.63 5.39
C GLY A 289 9.87 14.71 5.22
N GLN A 290 10.62 13.95 6.02
CA GLN A 290 12.05 13.66 5.83
C GLN A 290 12.27 12.71 4.63
N GLN A 291 11.54 12.88 3.54
CA GLN A 291 11.68 12.10 2.31
C GLN A 291 12.49 12.91 1.27
N PRO A 292 13.71 12.48 0.90
CA PRO A 292 14.61 13.26 0.07
C PRO A 292 14.32 13.13 -1.43
N LEU A 293 13.12 13.48 -1.90
CA LEU A 293 12.86 13.62 -3.34
C LEU A 293 11.80 14.67 -3.64
N ALA A 294 12.00 15.48 -4.67
CA ALA A 294 11.06 16.51 -5.13
C ALA A 294 9.73 15.98 -5.72
N ARG A 295 9.54 14.64 -5.79
CA ARG A 295 8.23 14.01 -6.01
C ARG A 295 7.52 13.60 -4.70
N ALA A 296 8.10 13.91 -3.53
CA ALA A 296 7.74 13.32 -2.24
C ALA A 296 6.91 14.21 -1.29
N LYS A 297 6.65 15.49 -1.61
CA LYS A 297 5.81 16.38 -0.77
C LYS A 297 4.39 16.54 -1.28
N GLU A 298 4.19 16.61 -2.60
CA GLU A 298 2.84 16.67 -3.17
C GLU A 298 2.03 15.42 -2.81
N GLU A 299 2.62 14.24 -2.97
CA GLU A 299 1.99 12.97 -2.59
C GLU A 299 1.65 12.92 -1.10
N GLN A 300 2.48 13.52 -0.24
CA GLN A 300 2.20 13.63 1.20
C GLN A 300 1.04 14.58 1.50
N ILE A 301 0.96 15.73 0.83
CA ILE A 301 -0.17 16.66 0.96
C ILE A 301 -1.46 15.95 0.52
N ILE A 302 -1.45 15.30 -0.64
CA ILE A 302 -2.62 14.56 -1.15
C ILE A 302 -3.01 13.45 -0.19
N ALA A 303 -2.04 12.65 0.28
CA ALA A 303 -2.29 11.55 1.21
C ALA A 303 -2.83 12.06 2.56
N GLY A 304 -2.29 13.18 3.07
CA GLY A 304 -2.77 13.86 4.27
C GLY A 304 -4.21 14.33 4.11
N VAL A 305 -4.57 14.93 2.98
CA VAL A 305 -5.96 15.33 2.67
C VAL A 305 -6.88 14.11 2.64
N CYS A 306 -6.44 13.01 2.01
CA CYS A 306 -7.20 11.76 1.95
C CYS A 306 -7.45 11.17 3.34
N LYS A 307 -6.44 11.20 4.22
CA LYS A 307 -6.54 10.71 5.61
C LYS A 307 -7.53 11.53 6.45
N GLN A 308 -7.62 12.83 6.21
CA GLN A 308 -8.63 13.67 6.87
C GLN A 308 -10.05 13.29 6.42
N ALA A 309 -10.24 13.05 5.12
CA ALA A 309 -11.53 12.69 4.50
C ALA A 309 -11.93 11.22 4.69
N ALA A 310 -10.98 10.32 4.92
CA ALA A 310 -11.23 8.88 4.99
C ALA A 310 -12.14 8.49 6.17
N ILE A 311 -12.76 7.31 6.04
CA ILE A 311 -13.63 6.72 7.06
C ILE A 311 -12.81 6.59 8.34
N LYS A 312 -13.34 7.09 9.45
CA LYS A 312 -12.65 6.99 10.73
C LYS A 312 -12.68 5.56 11.24
N ALA A 313 -11.59 5.15 11.90
CA ALA A 313 -11.55 3.87 12.59
C ALA A 313 -12.69 3.79 13.63
N GLY A 314 -13.39 2.65 13.69
CA GLY A 314 -14.53 2.46 14.60
C GLY A 314 -15.90 2.83 14.02
N GLN A 315 -15.99 3.32 12.78
CA GLN A 315 -17.28 3.58 12.14
C GLN A 315 -17.93 2.27 11.66
N THR A 316 -19.20 2.06 12.00
CA THR A 316 -20.00 0.96 11.45
C THR A 316 -20.49 1.32 10.06
N LEU A 317 -20.24 0.44 9.08
CA LEU A 317 -20.65 0.65 7.69
C LEU A 317 -21.88 -0.21 7.36
N SER A 318 -22.83 0.36 6.64
CA SER A 318 -23.95 -0.37 6.07
C SER A 318 -23.47 -1.38 5.02
N GLY A 319 -24.28 -2.41 4.76
CA GLY A 319 -23.96 -3.40 3.73
C GLY A 319 -23.75 -2.79 2.33
N THR A 320 -24.44 -1.69 2.03
CA THR A 320 -24.29 -0.91 0.80
C THR A 320 -22.97 -0.15 0.77
N GLU A 321 -22.59 0.53 1.87
CA GLU A 321 -21.33 1.27 1.96
C GLU A 321 -20.12 0.35 1.87
N MET A 322 -20.16 -0.81 2.55
CA MET A 322 -19.09 -1.80 2.44
C MET A 322 -18.93 -2.30 1.00
N ARG A 323 -20.04 -2.65 0.33
CA ARG A 323 -20.00 -3.12 -1.07
C ARG A 323 -19.46 -2.05 -2.01
N GLU A 324 -19.86 -0.80 -1.82
CA GLU A 324 -19.38 0.30 -2.66
C GLU A 324 -17.90 0.57 -2.43
N LEU A 325 -17.42 0.59 -1.18
CA LEU A 325 -16.00 0.75 -0.87
C LEU A 325 -15.15 -0.35 -1.52
N VAL A 326 -15.59 -1.61 -1.41
CA VAL A 326 -14.89 -2.75 -2.02
C VAL A 326 -14.87 -2.63 -3.54
N ARG A 327 -16.01 -2.29 -4.17
CA ARG A 327 -16.10 -2.07 -5.62
C ARG A 327 -15.18 -0.94 -6.09
N GLN A 328 -15.11 0.14 -5.33
CA GLN A 328 -14.21 1.26 -5.63
C GLN A 328 -12.75 0.84 -5.47
N LEU A 329 -12.41 0.07 -4.44
CA LEU A 329 -11.06 -0.45 -4.24
C LEU A 329 -10.64 -1.38 -5.38
N GLU A 330 -11.51 -2.28 -5.83
CA GLU A 330 -11.26 -3.18 -6.98
C GLU A 330 -10.91 -2.42 -8.27
N ALA A 331 -11.47 -1.21 -8.44
CA ALA A 331 -11.21 -0.36 -9.60
C ALA A 331 -9.89 0.43 -9.53
N THR A 332 -9.23 0.47 -8.37
CA THR A 332 -7.95 1.17 -8.19
C THR A 332 -6.79 0.44 -8.88
N THR A 333 -5.77 1.19 -9.24
CA THR A 333 -4.53 0.70 -9.86
C THR A 333 -3.66 -0.02 -8.84
N MET A 334 -3.66 0.43 -7.58
CA MET A 334 -2.89 -0.15 -6.48
C MET A 334 -3.78 -0.59 -5.31
N PRO A 335 -4.65 -1.60 -5.51
CA PRO A 335 -5.68 -1.95 -4.54
C PRO A 335 -5.16 -2.57 -3.25
N ARG A 336 -3.91 -3.05 -3.22
CA ARG A 336 -3.31 -3.81 -2.12
C ARG A 336 -2.49 -2.98 -1.14
N THR A 337 -2.28 -1.69 -1.40
CA THR A 337 -1.43 -0.83 -0.58
C THR A 337 -2.00 0.58 -0.53
N CYS A 338 -2.15 1.17 0.66
CA CYS A 338 -2.59 2.56 0.81
C CYS A 338 -1.50 3.57 0.38
N PRO A 339 -1.81 4.86 0.24
CA PRO A 339 -0.84 5.89 -0.14
C PRO A 339 0.36 5.96 0.82
N HIS A 340 0.13 5.69 2.10
CA HIS A 340 1.16 5.67 3.14
C HIS A 340 1.97 4.36 3.20
N GLY A 341 1.70 3.40 2.32
CA GLY A 341 2.43 2.12 2.24
C GLY A 341 1.91 1.00 3.14
N ARG A 342 0.81 1.19 3.88
CA ARG A 342 0.16 0.13 4.67
C ARG A 342 -0.66 -0.81 3.75
N PRO A 343 -0.80 -2.10 4.05
CA PRO A 343 -1.63 -3.00 3.28
C PRO A 343 -3.10 -2.63 3.48
N THR A 344 -3.87 -2.65 2.41
CA THR A 344 -5.33 -2.45 2.46
C THR A 344 -6.07 -3.75 2.76
N MET A 345 -5.43 -4.91 2.57
CA MET A 345 -6.05 -6.22 2.76
C MET A 345 -5.05 -7.32 3.06
N ILE A 346 -5.57 -8.38 3.68
CA ILE A 346 -4.95 -9.68 3.88
C ILE A 346 -5.79 -10.72 3.15
N HIS A 347 -5.15 -11.66 2.47
CA HIS A 347 -5.81 -12.77 1.79
C HIS A 347 -5.47 -14.09 2.48
N LEU A 348 -6.50 -14.88 2.77
CA LEU A 348 -6.42 -16.23 3.30
C LEU A 348 -7.01 -17.17 2.25
N SER A 349 -6.14 -17.93 1.59
CA SER A 349 -6.56 -18.90 0.58
C SER A 349 -7.43 -20.01 1.18
N ARG A 350 -8.25 -20.64 0.34
CA ARG A 350 -9.07 -21.78 0.77
C ARG A 350 -8.23 -22.90 1.40
N MET A 351 -7.09 -23.24 0.78
CA MET A 351 -6.17 -24.26 1.30
C MET A 351 -5.62 -23.88 2.68
N GLN A 352 -5.30 -22.60 2.92
CA GLN A 352 -4.85 -22.16 4.24
C GLN A 352 -5.96 -22.35 5.27
N LEU A 353 -7.20 -21.96 4.96
CA LEU A 353 -8.34 -22.17 5.86
C LEU A 353 -8.53 -23.66 6.18
N GLU A 354 -8.54 -24.53 5.17
CA GLU A 354 -8.66 -25.98 5.34
C GLU A 354 -7.56 -26.52 6.26
N ARG A 355 -6.30 -26.11 6.03
CA ARG A 355 -5.16 -26.49 6.87
C ARG A 355 -5.30 -26.02 8.31
N GLU A 356 -5.71 -24.78 8.57
CA GLU A 356 -5.91 -24.27 9.93
C GLU A 356 -7.02 -25.05 10.69
N PHE A 357 -7.97 -25.64 9.96
CA PHE A 357 -9.01 -26.52 10.51
C PHE A 357 -8.66 -28.02 10.44
N GLY A 358 -7.44 -28.39 10.03
CA GLY A 358 -7.00 -29.77 9.92
C GLY A 358 -7.72 -30.60 8.84
N ARG A 359 -8.35 -29.94 7.85
CA ARG A 359 -9.01 -30.56 6.70
C ARG A 359 -7.99 -30.65 5.55
N ARG A 360 -7.92 -31.81 4.88
CA ARG A 360 -7.03 -32.06 3.75
C ARG A 360 -7.73 -31.78 2.43
#